data_AF-A0A2I0NWJ2-F1
#
_entry.id   AF-A0A2I0NWJ2-F1
#
_cell.length_a   1.000
_cell.length_b   1.000
_cell.length_c   1.000
_cell.angle_alpha   90.00
_cell.angle_beta   90.00
_cell.angle_gamma   90.00
#
_symmetry.space_group_name_H-M   'P 1'
#
loop_
_entity.id
_entity.type
_entity.pdbx_description
1 polymer ?
#
loop_
_entity_poly.entity_id
_entity_poly.type
_entity_poly.pdbx_seq_one_letter_code
_entity_poly.pdbx_strand_id
1 'polypeptide(L)'
;MSKTVATLFEYVSYQYKLAQETDSFSSAENVLYLTEETLQELDQLNGTKYFLEIGRKTLKPLNYIGVVRVGDLTIQILPKLFNNDSYETHKSIIAGNVLKMLSYTESLPITEIDTADLDTEEFEFFEVFVWLFAKNLAELIKSNQVREYVRRSEELHFVREQIDTRRYTNPAKLHIVPCVFHEFSRDNTLNRTLKYTCHLMSRMVRSSENFRLLKYI
;
A
#
# COMPACT_ATOMS: atom_id res chain seq x y z
N MET A 1 -5.37 0.29 -17.73
CA MET A 1 -6.35 1.27 -17.25
C MET A 1 -5.58 2.46 -16.70
N SER A 2 -5.96 3.66 -17.12
CA SER A 2 -5.27 4.89 -16.71
C SER A 2 -5.72 5.22 -15.29
N LYS A 3 -4.80 5.12 -14.33
CA LYS A 3 -5.07 5.49 -12.94
C LYS A 3 -5.05 7.01 -12.82
N THR A 4 -6.13 7.59 -12.29
CA THR A 4 -6.29 9.03 -12.16
C THR A 4 -5.81 9.48 -10.78
N VAL A 5 -5.05 10.58 -10.71
CA VAL A 5 -4.62 11.18 -9.43
C VAL A 5 -5.28 12.54 -9.27
N ALA A 6 -6.03 12.73 -8.18
CA ALA A 6 -6.64 13.98 -7.77
C ALA A 6 -5.89 14.55 -6.56
N THR A 7 -5.25 15.71 -6.75
CA THR A 7 -4.59 16.43 -5.65
C THR A 7 -5.54 17.47 -5.09
N LEU A 8 -5.99 17.24 -3.86
CA LEU A 8 -6.91 18.11 -3.13
C LEU A 8 -6.20 18.75 -1.93
N PHE A 9 -6.77 19.82 -1.40
CA PHE A 9 -6.25 20.54 -0.24
C PHE A 9 -7.24 20.52 0.92
N GLU A 10 -6.71 20.48 2.15
CA GLU A 10 -7.51 20.56 3.37
C GLU A 10 -8.47 21.77 3.36
N TYR A 11 -9.72 21.53 3.73
CA TYR A 11 -10.81 22.51 3.81
C TYR A 11 -11.19 23.23 2.50
N VAL A 12 -10.63 22.83 1.35
CA VAL A 12 -11.01 23.37 0.05
C VAL A 12 -12.19 22.57 -0.52
N SER A 13 -13.22 23.26 -1.00
CA SER A 13 -14.40 22.61 -1.58
C SER A 13 -14.22 22.45 -3.09
N TYR A 14 -14.32 21.21 -3.56
CA TYR A 14 -14.25 20.86 -4.97
C TYR A 14 -15.64 20.51 -5.48
N GLN A 15 -15.96 20.91 -6.70
CA GLN A 15 -17.20 20.47 -7.34
C GLN A 15 -17.00 19.05 -7.86
N TYR A 16 -18.04 18.22 -7.79
CA TYR A 16 -18.03 16.93 -8.46
C TYR A 16 -19.28 16.75 -9.34
N LYS A 17 -19.10 16.00 -10.43
CA LYS A 17 -20.14 15.59 -11.38
C LYS A 17 -20.15 14.07 -11.45
N LEU A 18 -21.34 13.51 -11.66
CA LEU A 18 -21.50 12.08 -11.86
C LEU A 18 -20.95 11.67 -13.24
N ALA A 19 -20.05 10.69 -13.22
CA ALA A 19 -19.48 10.06 -14.42
C ALA A 19 -20.19 8.73 -14.72
N GLN A 20 -20.31 8.38 -16.00
CA GLN A 20 -20.97 7.14 -16.42
C GLN A 20 -20.05 5.91 -16.38
N GLU A 21 -18.74 6.07 -16.66
CA GLU A 21 -17.84 4.92 -16.83
C GLU A 21 -16.50 5.05 -16.08
N THR A 22 -15.87 6.23 -16.07
CA THR A 22 -14.52 6.39 -15.51
C THR A 22 -14.38 7.62 -14.64
N ASP A 23 -13.73 7.45 -13.50
CA ASP A 23 -13.34 8.57 -12.63
C ASP A 23 -12.23 9.41 -13.27
N SER A 24 -12.37 10.73 -13.23
CA SER A 24 -11.36 11.66 -13.71
C SER A 24 -11.30 12.94 -12.86
N PHE A 25 -10.18 13.64 -12.90
CA PHE A 25 -10.00 14.91 -12.20
C PHE A 25 -9.46 15.97 -13.16
N SER A 26 -10.16 17.11 -13.26
CA SER A 26 -9.71 18.27 -14.03
C SER A 26 -9.12 19.30 -13.08
N SER A 27 -7.79 19.44 -13.07
CA SER A 27 -7.11 20.46 -12.25
C SER A 27 -7.37 21.89 -12.75
N ALA A 28 -7.73 22.09 -14.02
CA ALA A 28 -8.03 23.41 -14.57
C ALA A 28 -9.41 23.93 -14.12
N GLU A 29 -10.38 23.02 -14.01
CA GLU A 29 -11.75 23.36 -13.60
C GLU A 29 -12.00 23.12 -12.10
N ASN A 30 -11.08 22.46 -11.39
CA ASN A 30 -11.27 21.96 -10.02
C ASN A 30 -12.55 21.12 -9.87
N VAL A 31 -12.82 20.29 -10.90
CA VAL A 31 -13.99 19.40 -10.94
C VAL A 31 -13.54 17.94 -10.92
N LEU A 32 -14.17 17.17 -10.03
CA LEU A 32 -14.07 15.71 -9.97
C LEU A 32 -15.21 15.08 -10.77
N TYR A 33 -14.91 14.12 -11.63
CA TYR A 33 -15.91 13.29 -12.29
C TYR A 33 -15.86 11.93 -11.60
N LEU A 34 -16.91 11.57 -10.87
CA LEU A 34 -16.96 10.39 -9.99
C LEU A 34 -18.12 9.48 -10.37
N THR A 35 -17.87 8.18 -10.44
CA THR A 35 -18.90 7.15 -10.59
C THR A 35 -19.69 6.96 -9.29
N GLU A 36 -20.88 6.35 -9.38
CA GLU A 36 -21.69 6.03 -8.20
C GLU A 36 -20.99 5.04 -7.27
N GLU A 37 -20.28 4.05 -7.84
CA GLU A 37 -19.53 3.05 -7.08
C GLU A 37 -18.42 3.70 -6.24
N THR A 38 -17.62 4.59 -6.85
CA THR A 38 -16.56 5.34 -6.17
C THR A 38 -17.12 6.23 -5.05
N LEU A 39 -18.28 6.86 -5.26
CA LEU A 39 -18.93 7.65 -4.20
C LEU A 39 -19.39 6.79 -3.03
N GLN A 40 -19.95 5.60 -3.28
CA GLN A 40 -20.36 4.67 -2.22
C GLN A 40 -19.16 4.15 -1.43
N GLU A 41 -18.06 3.79 -2.10
CA GLU A 41 -16.82 3.37 -1.43
C GLU A 41 -16.22 4.50 -0.60
N LEU A 42 -16.20 5.74 -1.12
CA LEU A 42 -15.74 6.90 -0.37
C LEU A 42 -16.60 7.15 0.88
N ASP A 43 -17.92 7.04 0.78
CA ASP A 43 -18.83 7.20 1.92
C ASP A 43 -18.61 6.10 2.98
N GLN A 44 -18.40 4.85 2.53
CA GLN A 44 -18.06 3.74 3.43
C GLN A 44 -16.75 3.98 4.18
N LEU A 45 -15.71 4.45 3.47
CA LEU A 45 -14.43 4.80 4.09
C LEU A 45 -14.59 5.95 5.09
N ASN A 46 -15.41 6.94 4.74
CA ASN A 46 -15.71 8.09 5.58
C ASN A 46 -16.45 7.71 6.88
N GLY A 47 -17.19 6.58 6.87
CA GLY A 47 -17.81 6.01 8.07
C GLY A 47 -16.81 5.51 9.13
N THR A 48 -15.57 5.16 8.73
CA THR A 48 -14.53 4.73 9.69
C THR A 48 -13.76 5.93 10.26
N LYS A 49 -13.42 6.88 9.39
CA LYS A 49 -12.78 8.14 9.76
C LYS A 49 -13.42 9.25 8.94
N TYR A 50 -13.94 10.27 9.60
CA TYR A 50 -14.58 11.38 8.92
C TYR A 50 -13.51 12.34 8.35
N PHE A 51 -12.98 12.03 7.17
CA PHE A 51 -11.93 12.81 6.50
C PHE A 51 -12.45 13.67 5.34
N LEU A 52 -13.68 13.42 4.91
CA LEU A 52 -14.27 14.03 3.73
C LEU A 52 -15.71 14.46 4.01
N GLU A 53 -16.07 15.69 3.65
CA GLU A 53 -17.46 16.14 3.63
C GLU A 53 -18.01 15.97 2.21
N ILE A 54 -18.93 15.02 2.04
CA ILE A 54 -19.59 14.71 0.76
C ILE A 54 -20.96 15.41 0.76
N GLY A 55 -21.04 16.54 0.06
CA GLY A 55 -22.29 17.26 -0.20
C GLY A 55 -22.98 16.74 -1.47
N ARG A 56 -24.05 17.41 -1.91
CA ARG A 56 -24.82 16.98 -3.11
C ARG A 56 -24.07 17.04 -4.43
N LYS A 57 -23.14 18.00 -4.56
CA LYS A 57 -22.30 18.24 -5.76
C LYS A 57 -20.91 18.73 -5.38
N THR A 58 -20.56 18.64 -4.10
CA THR A 58 -19.33 19.19 -3.55
C THR A 58 -18.66 18.14 -2.69
N LEU A 59 -17.34 18.10 -2.77
CA LEU A 59 -16.49 17.22 -1.99
C LEU A 59 -15.43 18.10 -1.33
N LYS A 60 -15.33 18.04 -0.01
CA LYS A 60 -14.43 18.89 0.76
C LYS A 60 -13.60 18.05 1.72
N PRO A 61 -12.28 17.94 1.51
CA PRO A 61 -11.38 17.34 2.48
C PRO A 61 -11.38 18.13 3.80
N LEU A 62 -11.18 17.43 4.92
CA LEU A 62 -11.12 18.02 6.25
C LEU A 62 -9.66 18.11 6.73
N ASN A 63 -9.39 17.78 7.99
CA ASN A 63 -8.08 17.88 8.67
C ASN A 63 -7.24 16.60 8.58
N TYR A 64 -7.32 15.88 7.46
CA TYR A 64 -6.57 14.65 7.25
C TYR A 64 -5.71 14.79 5.99
N ILE A 65 -4.40 14.71 6.18
CA ILE A 65 -3.39 14.68 5.12
C ILE A 65 -3.07 13.23 4.81
N GLY A 66 -2.98 12.88 3.53
CA GLY A 66 -2.60 11.54 3.12
C GLY A 66 -3.14 11.16 1.75
N VAL A 67 -3.28 9.85 1.53
CA VAL A 67 -3.76 9.29 0.27
C VAL A 67 -4.86 8.28 0.53
N VAL A 68 -5.88 8.33 -0.31
CA VAL A 68 -6.97 7.37 -0.37
C VAL A 68 -7.10 6.89 -1.82
N ARG A 69 -7.13 5.58 -2.03
CA ARG A 69 -7.35 4.99 -3.36
C ARG A 69 -8.66 4.22 -3.37
N VAL A 70 -9.50 4.54 -4.34
CA VAL A 70 -10.84 3.98 -4.55
C VAL A 70 -10.96 3.65 -6.03
N GLY A 71 -11.16 2.38 -6.37
CA GLY A 71 -11.05 1.91 -7.76
C GLY A 71 -9.76 2.38 -8.45
N ASP A 72 -9.92 3.08 -9.58
CA ASP A 72 -8.82 3.66 -10.36
C ASP A 72 -8.49 5.12 -9.98
N LEU A 73 -9.20 5.70 -9.01
CA LEU A 73 -8.99 7.06 -8.50
C LEU A 73 -8.09 7.06 -7.25
N THR A 74 -6.99 7.80 -7.32
CA THR A 74 -6.18 8.17 -6.16
C THR A 74 -6.54 9.61 -5.76
N ILE A 75 -7.03 9.80 -4.54
CA ILE A 75 -7.19 11.11 -3.93
C ILE A 75 -6.02 11.33 -2.97
N GLN A 76 -5.21 12.36 -3.22
CA GLN A 76 -4.18 12.81 -2.28
C GLN A 76 -4.58 14.16 -1.69
N ILE A 77 -4.57 14.25 -0.37
CA ILE A 77 -4.97 15.44 0.38
C ILE A 77 -3.72 16.07 0.98
N LEU A 78 -3.45 17.32 0.58
CA LEU A 78 -2.31 18.12 1.02
C LEU A 78 -2.73 19.20 2.03
N PRO A 79 -1.86 19.58 2.96
CA PRO A 79 -2.13 20.69 3.84
C PRO A 79 -2.15 22.03 3.10
N LYS A 80 -2.98 22.95 3.58
CA LYS A 80 -3.03 24.33 3.08
C LYS A 80 -1.90 25.17 3.70
N LEU A 81 -0.65 24.95 3.28
CA LEU A 81 0.56 25.56 3.90
C LEU A 81 0.91 26.98 3.41
N PHE A 82 0.05 27.65 2.64
CA PHE A 82 0.29 29.01 2.17
C PHE A 82 -0.97 29.87 2.19
N ASN A 83 -0.81 31.15 2.55
CA ASN A 83 -1.87 32.15 2.49
C ASN A 83 -2.02 32.68 1.04
N ASN A 84 -3.23 33.14 0.69
CA ASN A 84 -3.60 33.71 -0.63
C ASN A 84 -3.69 32.71 -1.81
N ASP A 85 -4.13 31.48 -1.55
CA ASP A 85 -4.41 30.46 -2.58
C ASP A 85 -3.24 30.10 -3.51
N SER A 86 -2.00 30.43 -3.12
CA SER A 86 -0.77 30.05 -3.83
C SER A 86 -0.38 28.58 -3.65
N TYR A 87 -1.15 27.81 -2.86
CA TYR A 87 -0.87 26.41 -2.58
C TYR A 87 -0.97 25.52 -3.83
N GLU A 88 -1.80 25.88 -4.82
CA GLU A 88 -1.90 25.17 -6.10
C GLU A 88 -0.61 25.29 -6.92
N THR A 89 0.10 26.41 -6.83
CA THR A 89 1.36 26.65 -7.54
C THR A 89 2.55 25.98 -6.85
N HIS A 90 2.42 25.66 -5.56
CA HIS A 90 3.50 25.18 -4.71
C HIS A 90 3.33 23.72 -4.26
N LYS A 91 2.58 22.88 -5.01
CA LYS A 91 2.27 21.50 -4.60
C LYS A 91 3.51 20.68 -4.23
N SER A 92 4.57 20.76 -5.04
CA SER A 92 5.82 20.03 -4.82
C SER A 92 6.53 20.47 -3.53
N ILE A 93 6.53 21.77 -3.23
CA ILE A 93 7.08 22.31 -1.98
C ILE A 93 6.24 21.85 -0.78
N ILE A 94 4.91 21.87 -0.90
CA ILE A 94 4.00 21.40 0.15
C ILE A 94 4.23 19.91 0.42
N ALA A 95 4.31 19.10 -0.63
CA ALA A 95 4.60 17.68 -0.54
C ALA A 95 5.94 17.39 0.14
N GLY A 96 7.00 18.10 -0.26
CA GLY A 96 8.32 18.01 0.36
C GLY A 96 8.30 18.38 1.85
N ASN A 97 7.58 19.44 2.21
CA ASN A 97 7.39 19.83 3.60
C ASN A 97 6.64 18.76 4.40
N VAL A 98 5.61 18.12 3.83
CA VAL A 98 4.89 17.02 4.48
C VAL A 98 5.81 15.83 4.72
N LEU A 99 6.59 15.42 3.73
CA LEU A 99 7.55 14.33 3.89
C LEU A 99 8.61 14.67 4.93
N LYS A 100 9.08 15.92 4.95
CA LYS A 100 10.02 16.39 5.96
C LYS A 100 9.41 16.35 7.35
N MET A 101 8.17 16.81 7.52
CA MET A 101 7.43 16.70 8.78
C MET A 101 7.27 15.23 9.21
N LEU A 102 6.91 14.34 8.30
CA LEU A 102 6.81 12.90 8.60
C LEU A 102 8.14 12.31 9.06
N SER A 103 9.28 12.74 8.47
CA SER A 103 10.62 12.29 8.89
C SER A 103 10.94 12.65 10.35
N TYR A 104 10.36 13.73 10.88
CA TYR A 104 10.54 14.14 12.28
C TYR A 104 9.70 13.33 13.28
N THR A 105 8.70 12.58 12.81
CA THR A 105 7.79 11.85 13.72
C THR A 105 8.38 10.56 14.30
N GLU A 106 9.65 10.24 13.98
CA GLU A 106 10.40 9.00 14.32
C GLU A 106 9.72 7.67 13.94
N SER A 107 8.49 7.73 13.47
CA SER A 107 7.66 6.58 13.09
C SER A 107 7.94 6.09 11.68
N LEU A 108 8.60 6.92 10.86
CA LEU A 108 8.94 6.65 9.47
C LEU A 108 10.39 7.10 9.22
N PRO A 109 11.35 6.17 8.99
CA PRO A 109 12.72 6.52 8.66
C PRO A 109 12.80 7.01 7.21
N ILE A 110 12.35 8.24 6.98
CA ILE A 110 12.45 8.93 5.69
C ILE A 110 13.78 9.67 5.68
N THR A 111 14.84 9.00 5.25
CA THR A 111 16.20 9.58 5.20
C THR A 111 16.55 10.19 3.84
N GLU A 112 15.84 9.82 2.77
CA GLU A 112 16.37 9.93 1.40
C GLU A 112 15.46 10.63 0.38
N ILE A 113 14.41 11.35 0.79
CA ILE A 113 13.63 12.08 -0.20
C ILE A 113 14.25 13.45 -0.43
N ASP A 114 15.08 13.53 -1.47
CA ASP A 114 15.62 14.80 -1.95
C ASP A 114 14.50 15.61 -2.62
N THR A 115 14.38 16.87 -2.24
CA THR A 115 13.33 17.77 -2.74
C THR A 115 13.40 18.02 -4.24
N ALA A 116 14.56 17.75 -4.87
CA ALA A 116 14.78 17.90 -6.31
C ALA A 116 14.03 16.85 -7.15
N ASP A 117 13.82 15.64 -6.61
CA ASP A 117 13.06 14.59 -7.31
C ASP A 117 11.55 14.90 -7.34
N LEU A 118 11.07 15.78 -6.43
CA LEU A 118 9.67 16.19 -6.30
C LEU A 118 9.22 17.20 -7.37
N ASP A 119 10.15 17.91 -7.99
CA ASP A 119 9.87 18.95 -8.99
C ASP A 119 9.81 18.40 -10.43
N THR A 120 10.25 17.16 -10.65
CA THR A 120 10.45 16.59 -12.00
C THR A 120 9.32 15.65 -12.44
N GLU A 121 8.59 15.03 -11.51
CA GLU A 121 7.43 14.16 -11.80
C GLU A 121 6.15 14.65 -11.11
N GLU A 122 4.97 14.25 -11.62
CA GLU A 122 3.71 14.39 -10.89
C GLU A 122 3.79 13.58 -9.60
N PHE A 123 4.12 14.27 -8.51
CA PHE A 123 4.32 13.66 -7.21
C PHE A 123 3.06 12.94 -6.69
N GLU A 124 3.15 11.62 -6.53
CA GLU A 124 2.10 10.77 -5.95
C GLU A 124 2.60 10.13 -4.63
N PHE A 125 2.04 10.55 -3.50
CA PHE A 125 2.43 10.03 -2.17
C PHE A 125 2.34 8.50 -2.07
N PHE A 126 1.38 7.87 -2.75
CA PHE A 126 1.23 6.42 -2.76
C PHE A 126 2.49 5.74 -3.31
N GLU A 127 3.05 6.24 -4.40
CA GLU A 127 4.27 5.70 -5.01
C GLU A 127 5.48 5.85 -4.09
N VAL A 128 5.58 6.98 -3.38
CA VAL A 128 6.65 7.22 -2.40
C VAL A 128 6.57 6.24 -1.25
N PHE A 129 5.38 6.04 -0.67
CA PHE A 129 5.21 5.08 0.43
C PHE A 129 5.47 3.65 -0.01
N VAL A 130 5.08 3.29 -1.23
CA VAL A 130 5.39 1.98 -1.81
C VAL A 130 6.89 1.80 -1.99
N TRP A 131 7.58 2.80 -2.53
CA TRP A 131 9.04 2.77 -2.71
C TRP A 131 9.75 2.58 -1.37
N LEU A 132 9.41 3.38 -0.36
CA LEU A 132 10.01 3.31 0.97
C LEU A 132 9.79 1.93 1.61
N PHE A 133 8.57 1.40 1.53
CA PHE A 133 8.25 0.06 1.99
C PHE A 133 9.09 -1.00 1.28
N ALA A 134 9.10 -0.99 -0.05
CA ALA A 134 9.77 -2.00 -0.85
C ALA A 134 11.30 -1.96 -0.65
N LYS A 135 11.89 -0.77 -0.56
CA LYS A 135 13.32 -0.60 -0.33
C LYS A 135 13.73 -1.17 1.02
N ASN A 136 13.06 -0.75 2.09
CA ASN A 136 13.34 -1.22 3.45
C ASN A 136 13.16 -2.73 3.56
N LEU A 137 12.11 -3.28 2.92
CA LEU A 137 11.87 -4.71 2.92
C LEU A 137 12.94 -5.49 2.13
N ALA A 138 13.40 -4.98 0.98
CA ALA A 138 14.45 -5.60 0.20
C ALA A 138 15.79 -5.64 0.97
N GLU A 139 16.13 -4.56 1.69
CA GLU A 139 17.31 -4.53 2.56
C GLU A 139 17.18 -5.49 3.75
N LEU A 140 16.00 -5.56 4.35
CA LEU A 140 15.72 -6.49 5.43
C LEU A 140 15.85 -7.95 4.98
N ILE A 141 15.31 -8.31 3.81
CA ILE A 141 15.38 -9.69 3.28
C ILE A 141 16.81 -10.08 2.88
N LYS A 142 17.65 -9.12 2.48
CA LYS A 142 19.08 -9.36 2.21
C LYS A 142 19.86 -9.69 3.49
N SER A 143 19.54 -8.99 4.58
CA SER A 143 20.26 -9.14 5.85
C SER A 143 19.72 -10.27 6.73
N ASN A 144 18.39 -10.43 6.81
CA ASN A 144 17.73 -11.39 7.68
C ASN A 144 16.47 -11.98 7.05
N GLN A 145 16.47 -13.29 6.82
CA GLN A 145 15.30 -14.03 6.39
C GLN A 145 14.74 -14.81 7.55
N VAL A 146 13.66 -14.27 8.14
CA VAL A 146 12.99 -14.88 9.28
C VAL A 146 12.57 -16.30 8.92
N ARG A 147 12.99 -17.27 9.73
CA ARG A 147 12.62 -18.67 9.63
C ARG A 147 11.99 -19.09 10.93
N GLU A 148 10.99 -19.95 10.84
CA GLU A 148 10.25 -20.46 12.00
C GLU A 148 10.17 -21.98 11.93
N TYR A 149 10.06 -22.61 13.11
CA TYR A 149 9.82 -24.04 13.21
C TYR A 149 8.33 -24.32 12.93
N VAL A 150 8.05 -24.90 11.78
CA VAL A 150 6.69 -25.30 11.38
C VAL A 150 6.52 -26.80 11.61
N ARG A 151 5.49 -27.17 12.38
CA ARG A 151 5.15 -28.58 12.62
C ARG A 151 4.62 -29.20 11.33
N ARG A 152 5.29 -30.24 10.83
CA ARG A 152 4.89 -31.03 9.67
C ARG A 152 4.55 -32.46 10.10
N SER A 153 3.67 -33.10 9.33
CA SER A 153 3.35 -34.52 9.47
C SER A 153 3.35 -35.13 8.08
N GLU A 154 4.36 -35.95 7.79
CA GLU A 154 4.63 -36.47 6.46
C GLU A 154 5.02 -37.94 6.50
N GLU A 155 4.77 -38.66 5.41
CA GLU A 155 5.16 -40.04 5.19
C GLU A 155 6.53 -40.07 4.52
N LEU A 156 7.58 -40.47 5.24
CA LEU A 156 8.98 -40.40 4.81
C LEU A 156 9.59 -41.80 4.64
N HIS A 157 10.62 -41.95 3.82
CA HIS A 157 11.40 -43.21 3.71
C HIS A 157 12.48 -43.36 4.79
N PHE A 158 12.55 -42.43 5.74
CA PHE A 158 13.49 -42.41 6.85
C PHE A 158 12.83 -41.82 8.10
N VAL A 159 13.40 -42.07 9.27
CA VAL A 159 12.89 -41.53 10.54
C VAL A 159 13.39 -40.11 10.73
N ARG A 160 12.47 -39.17 11.01
CA ARG A 160 12.78 -37.80 11.39
C ARG A 160 12.02 -37.42 12.66
N GLU A 161 12.76 -37.01 13.69
CA GLU A 161 12.23 -36.70 15.04
C GLU A 161 11.31 -37.80 15.59
N GLN A 162 9.99 -37.61 15.54
CA GLN A 162 9.00 -38.49 16.17
C GLN A 162 8.23 -39.31 15.13
N ILE A 163 8.19 -40.62 15.30
CA ILE A 163 7.33 -41.52 14.50
C ILE A 163 5.88 -41.45 15.02
N ASP A 164 4.92 -41.23 14.13
CA ASP A 164 3.49 -41.33 14.44
C ASP A 164 3.04 -42.80 14.36
N THR A 165 3.23 -43.52 15.47
CA THR A 165 2.91 -44.95 15.57
C THR A 165 1.45 -45.26 15.33
N ARG A 166 0.53 -44.30 15.55
CA ARG A 166 -0.90 -44.49 15.29
C ARG A 166 -1.20 -44.63 13.79
N ARG A 167 -0.42 -43.95 12.95
CA ARG A 167 -0.54 -44.03 11.48
C ARG A 167 0.31 -45.15 10.89
N TYR A 168 1.23 -45.73 11.65
CA TYR A 168 2.16 -46.77 11.21
C TYR A 168 1.64 -48.19 11.47
N THR A 169 0.53 -48.56 10.84
CA THR A 169 -0.15 -49.85 11.08
C THR A 169 -0.16 -50.79 9.88
N ASN A 170 0.13 -50.32 8.66
CA ASN A 170 0.06 -51.12 7.44
C ASN A 170 1.38 -51.88 7.16
N PRO A 171 1.42 -53.22 7.30
CA PRO A 171 2.62 -54.02 7.08
C PRO A 171 3.10 -54.04 5.61
N ALA A 172 2.25 -53.69 4.64
CA ALA A 172 2.66 -53.58 3.24
C ALA A 172 3.43 -52.27 2.94
N LYS A 173 3.40 -51.28 3.85
CA LYS A 173 4.04 -49.96 3.70
C LYS A 173 5.13 -49.70 4.74
N LEU A 174 5.81 -50.74 5.24
CA LEU A 174 6.89 -50.58 6.24
C LEU A 174 8.08 -49.74 5.75
N HIS A 175 8.22 -49.57 4.43
CA HIS A 175 9.23 -48.68 3.83
C HIS A 175 8.84 -47.19 3.89
N ILE A 176 7.67 -46.85 4.43
CA ILE A 176 7.13 -45.49 4.58
C ILE A 176 6.79 -45.26 6.05
N VAL A 177 7.52 -44.37 6.69
CA VAL A 177 7.41 -44.03 8.11
C VAL A 177 6.69 -42.69 8.26
N PRO A 178 5.46 -42.65 8.82
CA PRO A 178 4.80 -41.39 9.13
C PRO A 178 5.54 -40.72 10.29
N CYS A 179 6.09 -39.53 10.04
CA CYS A 179 6.86 -38.76 11.00
C CYS A 179 6.17 -37.42 11.29
N VAL A 180 6.28 -36.97 12.53
CA VAL A 180 5.93 -35.61 12.97
C VAL A 180 7.24 -34.92 13.37
N PHE A 181 7.53 -33.79 12.74
CA PHE A 181 8.78 -33.06 12.96
C PHE A 181 8.58 -31.56 12.82
N HIS A 182 9.58 -30.79 13.26
CA HIS A 182 9.58 -29.34 13.13
C HIS A 182 10.57 -28.93 12.05
N GLU A 183 10.05 -28.42 10.94
CA GLU A 183 10.86 -27.92 9.85
C GLU A 183 11.23 -26.46 10.10
N PHE A 184 12.52 -26.14 10.10
CA PHE A 184 12.99 -24.76 10.14
C PHE A 184 12.84 -24.11 8.76
N SER A 185 11.67 -23.54 8.50
CA SER A 185 11.24 -23.09 7.18
C SER A 185 11.14 -21.57 7.07
N ARG A 186 11.40 -21.07 5.85
CA ARG A 186 11.10 -19.68 5.45
C ARG A 186 9.62 -19.49 5.12
N ASP A 187 8.90 -20.57 4.84
CA ASP A 187 7.47 -20.54 4.53
C ASP A 187 6.66 -20.42 5.83
N ASN A 188 6.69 -19.23 6.42
CA ASN A 188 5.94 -18.86 7.61
C ASN A 188 4.90 -17.78 7.29
N THR A 189 3.98 -17.55 8.21
CA THR A 189 2.87 -16.61 8.04
C THR A 189 3.38 -15.19 7.77
N LEU A 190 4.45 -14.77 8.44
CA LEU A 190 5.03 -13.44 8.27
C LEU A 190 5.54 -13.22 6.83
N ASN A 191 6.40 -14.11 6.34
CA ASN A 191 6.97 -14.02 5.00
C ASN A 191 5.90 -14.18 3.90
N ARG A 192 4.91 -15.05 4.12
CA ARG A 192 3.75 -15.18 3.22
C ARG A 192 2.95 -13.88 3.15
N THR A 193 2.73 -13.21 4.29
CA THR A 193 2.02 -11.94 4.36
C THR A 193 2.80 -10.85 3.63
N LEU A 194 4.09 -10.69 3.92
CA LEU A 194 4.95 -9.70 3.26
C LEU A 194 5.00 -9.91 1.74
N LYS A 195 5.20 -11.16 1.29
CA LYS A 195 5.21 -11.51 -0.14
C LYS A 195 3.87 -11.22 -0.80
N TYR A 196 2.76 -11.52 -0.13
CA TYR A 196 1.43 -11.24 -0.67
C TYR A 196 1.15 -9.74 -0.74
N THR A 197 1.57 -8.96 0.27
CA THR A 197 1.52 -7.50 0.24
C THR A 197 2.29 -6.94 -0.96
N CYS A 198 3.51 -7.40 -1.22
CA CYS A 198 4.28 -7.01 -2.41
C CYS A 198 3.54 -7.35 -3.72
N HIS A 199 2.93 -8.53 -3.79
CA HIS A 199 2.12 -8.93 -4.93
C HIS A 199 0.94 -7.97 -5.17
N LEU A 200 0.19 -7.63 -4.12
CA LEU A 200 -0.93 -6.67 -4.22
C LEU A 200 -0.46 -5.28 -4.67
N MET A 201 0.58 -4.74 -4.02
CA MET A 201 1.12 -3.42 -4.36
C MET A 201 1.65 -3.37 -5.79
N SER A 202 2.26 -4.45 -6.30
CA SER A 202 2.79 -4.50 -7.67
C SER A 202 1.71 -4.32 -8.75
N ARG A 203 0.44 -4.60 -8.43
CA ARG A 203 -0.70 -4.37 -9.32
C ARG A 203 -1.24 -2.93 -9.23
N MET A 204 -0.98 -2.26 -8.10
CA MET A 204 -1.49 -0.92 -7.80
C MET A 204 -0.51 0.20 -8.19
N VAL A 205 0.77 -0.10 -8.27
CA VAL A 205 1.83 0.84 -8.69
C VAL A 205 1.71 1.22 -10.17
N ARG A 206 2.17 2.44 -10.50
CA ARG A 206 2.41 2.98 -11.84
C ARG A 206 3.91 3.06 -12.15
N SER A 207 4.73 3.40 -11.16
CA SER A 207 6.18 3.54 -11.36
C SER A 207 6.84 2.21 -11.74
N SER A 208 7.59 2.22 -12.83
CA SER A 208 8.31 1.04 -13.30
C SER A 208 9.39 0.58 -12.31
N GLU A 209 9.99 1.52 -11.58
CA GLU A 209 11.02 1.25 -10.58
C GLU A 209 10.43 0.52 -9.38
N ASN A 210 9.32 1.04 -8.84
CA ASN A 210 8.56 0.42 -7.76
C ASN A 210 8.10 -0.99 -8.13
N PHE A 211 7.60 -1.16 -9.36
CA PHE A 211 7.19 -2.47 -9.84
C PHE A 211 8.36 -3.47 -9.88
N ARG A 212 9.52 -3.05 -10.36
CA ARG A 212 10.73 -3.88 -10.43
C ARG A 212 11.22 -4.27 -9.03
N LEU A 213 11.23 -3.31 -8.10
CA LEU A 213 11.66 -3.54 -6.72
C LEU A 213 10.74 -4.50 -5.98
N LEU A 214 9.42 -4.33 -6.11
CA LEU A 214 8.42 -5.23 -5.52
C LEU A 214 8.47 -6.65 -6.11
N LYS A 215 8.83 -6.80 -7.39
CA LYS A 215 8.98 -8.12 -8.03
C LYS A 215 10.27 -8.86 -7.64
N TYR A 216 11.28 -8.11 -7.20
CA TYR A 216 12.53 -8.69 -6.74
C TYR A 216 12.38 -9.37 -5.37
N ILE A 217 11.46 -8.87 -4.55
CA ILE A 217 11.11 -9.37 -3.21
C ILE A 217 10.25 -10.64 -3.31
#